data_AF-A0A938HE10-F1
#
_entry.id   AF-A0A938HE10-F1
#
_cell.length_a   1.000
_cell.length_b   1.000
_cell.length_c   1.000
_cell.angle_alpha   90.00
_cell.angle_beta   90.00
_cell.angle_gamma   90.00
#
_symmetry.space_group_name_H-M   'P 1'
#
loop_
_entity.id
_entity.type
_entity.pdbx_description
1 polymer ?
#
loop_
_entity_poly.entity_id
_entity_poly.type
_entity_poly.pdbx_seq_one_letter_code
_entity_poly.pdbx_strand_id
1 'polypeptide(L)'
;MKNVLLVLLSVATVVVNAQDRPQRGPYNTLPGGVVDGVAIQDEVPVRAKVEYEYVRASDVAWQKRVFSRIDAREKMNHDIFLPYDAFDGDLASGSLYRPSNASEIDDPTWNKDQRRWSLWTIMMRHIFLGDLTVYRVASEFYPDAEDGYSLKYPIQRQGQNDYFEVKKYRNDVNALLASGGLGPKLRIYRPLSEDTMDVIKTAQTLTEYLDSLRSDPDYEELFGIDQTKLQEWWNFATVNSPVRKEAISMFVPSNNIVAFHIKEDWYFDKERSILDKRIISIAPVARYTFNEPEEGELPTRGELLIYDQLGKPYLFSSLTNVFEEHEGRVEEREMFWLYFDELRNVIINYYVYNDKNDAQWMSFDDLFWKRKFASTIYRVSDKFDRELEDYKFGVDALYESERIKERIRDWEHDLWHF
;
A
#
# COMPACT_ATOMS: atom_id res chain seq x y z
N MET A 1 -9.97 -57.90 -43.87
CA MET A 1 -9.11 -56.84 -44.43
C MET A 1 -9.76 -55.51 -44.06
N LYS A 2 -9.20 -54.80 -43.07
CA LYS A 2 -8.30 -53.63 -43.28
C LYS A 2 -9.11 -52.44 -43.81
N ASN A 3 -9.29 -51.29 -43.17
CA ASN A 3 -8.46 -50.57 -42.19
C ASN A 3 -9.33 -49.53 -41.44
N VAL A 4 -9.28 -49.52 -40.10
CA VAL A 4 -8.72 -48.44 -39.26
C VAL A 4 -9.50 -47.11 -39.36
N LEU A 5 -10.56 -46.99 -38.56
CA LEU A 5 -11.07 -45.68 -38.15
C LEU A 5 -10.16 -45.19 -37.03
N LEU A 6 -9.27 -44.28 -37.40
CA LEU A 6 -8.22 -43.74 -36.54
C LEU A 6 -8.87 -42.87 -35.46
N VAL A 7 -8.79 -43.36 -34.22
CA VAL A 7 -9.01 -42.59 -32.99
C VAL A 7 -7.94 -41.50 -32.96
N LEU A 8 -8.22 -40.36 -33.58
CA LEU A 8 -7.42 -39.15 -33.43
C LEU A 8 -7.82 -38.51 -32.11
N LEU A 9 -7.01 -38.81 -31.09
CA LEU A 9 -6.79 -38.04 -29.89
C LEU A 9 -7.04 -36.54 -30.14
N SER A 10 -8.18 -36.03 -29.68
CA SER A 10 -8.26 -34.64 -29.23
C SER A 10 -7.99 -34.66 -27.72
N VAL A 11 -6.76 -35.02 -27.35
CA VAL A 11 -6.20 -34.51 -26.09
C VAL A 11 -6.03 -33.02 -26.36
N ALA A 12 -7.09 -32.25 -26.07
CA ALA A 12 -6.92 -30.86 -25.76
C ALA A 12 -6.06 -30.84 -24.51
N THR A 13 -4.74 -30.83 -24.71
CA THR A 13 -3.82 -30.31 -23.71
C THR A 13 -4.31 -28.90 -23.46
N VAL A 14 -5.07 -28.72 -22.38
CA VAL A 14 -5.11 -27.45 -21.68
C VAL A 14 -3.66 -27.22 -21.31
N VAL A 15 -2.94 -26.53 -22.20
CA VAL A 15 -1.77 -25.79 -21.79
C VAL A 15 -2.38 -24.73 -20.89
N VAL A 16 -2.45 -25.07 -19.60
CA VAL A 16 -2.45 -24.05 -18.57
C VAL A 16 -1.16 -23.32 -18.87
N ASN A 17 -1.24 -22.19 -19.55
CA ASN A 17 -0.25 -21.15 -19.37
C ASN A 17 -0.36 -20.83 -17.88
N ALA A 18 0.33 -21.62 -17.06
CA ALA A 18 0.87 -21.10 -15.82
C ALA A 18 1.64 -19.90 -16.33
N GLN A 19 1.07 -18.70 -16.13
CA GLN A 19 1.87 -17.50 -16.23
C GLN A 19 3.07 -17.81 -15.35
N ASP A 20 4.22 -18.00 -15.99
CA ASP A 20 5.48 -18.37 -15.35
C ASP A 20 5.89 -17.12 -14.60
N ARG A 21 5.21 -16.90 -13.47
CA ARG A 21 5.38 -15.69 -12.70
C ARG A 21 6.70 -15.81 -11.98
N PRO A 22 7.50 -14.74 -11.99
CA PRO A 22 8.78 -14.74 -11.31
C PRO A 22 8.61 -15.27 -9.88
N GLN A 23 9.43 -16.27 -9.51
CA GLN A 23 9.46 -16.87 -8.19
C GLN A 23 9.46 -15.77 -7.10
N ARG A 24 8.77 -16.07 -6.01
CA ARG A 24 8.37 -15.14 -4.94
C ARG A 24 9.54 -14.68 -4.07
N GLY A 25 10.48 -13.92 -4.62
CA GLY A 25 11.62 -13.37 -3.88
C GLY A 25 12.58 -12.56 -4.75
N PRO A 26 13.46 -11.74 -4.16
CA PRO A 26 14.54 -11.07 -4.89
C PRO A 26 15.48 -12.07 -5.57
N TYR A 27 15.87 -11.78 -6.81
CA TYR A 27 16.80 -12.61 -7.57
C TYR A 27 18.24 -12.29 -7.22
N ASN A 28 18.98 -13.28 -6.76
CA ASN A 28 20.43 -13.15 -6.55
C ASN A 28 21.25 -13.26 -7.85
N THR A 29 20.59 -13.44 -9.01
CA THR A 29 21.22 -13.48 -10.32
C THR A 29 20.83 -12.25 -11.12
N LEU A 30 21.82 -11.48 -11.57
CA LEU A 30 21.59 -10.37 -12.48
C LEU A 30 21.12 -10.88 -13.86
N PRO A 31 20.40 -10.03 -14.62
CA PRO A 31 20.06 -10.34 -16.01
C PRO A 31 21.31 -10.76 -16.81
N GLY A 32 21.20 -11.87 -17.55
CA GLY A 32 22.34 -12.45 -18.28
C GLY A 32 23.17 -13.47 -17.49
N GLY A 33 22.72 -13.89 -16.30
CA GLY A 33 23.37 -14.95 -15.52
C GLY A 33 24.64 -14.49 -14.82
N VAL A 34 24.82 -13.18 -14.64
CA VAL A 34 25.94 -12.63 -13.87
C VAL A 34 25.66 -12.86 -12.38
N VAL A 35 26.60 -13.51 -11.70
CA VAL A 35 26.53 -13.81 -10.27
C VAL A 35 27.46 -12.85 -9.55
N ASP A 36 26.91 -12.05 -8.65
CA ASP A 36 27.69 -11.18 -7.76
C ASP A 36 28.00 -11.92 -6.45
N GLY A 37 29.18 -12.56 -6.39
CA GLY A 37 29.65 -13.29 -5.22
C GLY A 37 30.54 -14.49 -5.55
N VAL A 38 30.99 -15.19 -4.51
CA VAL A 38 31.83 -16.41 -4.65
C VAL A 38 30.98 -17.63 -5.01
N ALA A 39 29.70 -17.63 -4.63
CA ALA A 39 28.75 -18.70 -4.92
C ALA A 39 27.37 -18.10 -5.19
N ILE A 40 26.61 -18.74 -6.08
CA ILE A 40 25.17 -18.53 -6.17
C ILE A 40 24.61 -19.01 -4.84
N GLN A 41 23.91 -18.13 -4.10
CA GLN A 41 23.17 -18.58 -2.94
C GLN A 41 22.07 -19.51 -3.45
N ASP A 42 22.09 -20.77 -3.01
CA ASP A 42 21.12 -21.79 -3.43
C ASP A 42 19.71 -21.22 -3.35
N GLU A 43 18.98 -21.30 -4.47
CA GLU A 43 17.60 -20.85 -4.56
C GLU A 43 16.79 -21.48 -3.44
N VAL A 44 16.13 -20.62 -2.69
CA VAL A 44 15.52 -20.95 -1.42
C VAL A 44 14.39 -21.95 -1.67
N PRO A 45 14.35 -23.11 -0.99
CA PRO A 45 13.18 -23.97 -1.05
C PRO A 45 11.97 -23.17 -0.58
N VAL A 46 10.95 -23.07 -1.43
CA VAL A 46 9.68 -22.38 -1.14
C VAL A 46 9.18 -22.85 0.23
N ARG A 47 9.09 -21.92 1.17
CA ARG A 47 8.63 -22.22 2.54
C ARG A 47 7.13 -22.06 2.61
N ALA A 48 6.46 -23.00 3.27
CA ALA A 48 5.03 -22.90 3.57
C ALA A 48 4.84 -22.32 4.97
N LYS A 49 3.83 -21.45 5.14
CA LYS A 49 3.55 -20.85 6.45
C LYS A 49 3.11 -21.90 7.45
N VAL A 50 3.53 -21.73 8.69
CA VAL A 50 2.96 -22.48 9.81
C VAL A 50 1.62 -21.85 10.12
N GLU A 51 0.54 -22.59 9.86
CA GLU A 51 -0.80 -22.11 10.17
C GLU A 51 -0.98 -21.92 11.67
N TYR A 52 -1.77 -20.90 12.02
CA TYR A 52 -2.20 -20.77 13.41
C TYR A 52 -3.03 -21.98 13.80
N GLU A 53 -2.89 -22.39 15.05
CA GLU A 53 -3.73 -23.44 15.60
C GLU A 53 -5.20 -22.97 15.63
N TYR A 54 -6.10 -23.88 15.34
CA TYR A 54 -7.53 -23.61 15.42
C TYR A 54 -7.97 -23.68 16.88
N VAL A 55 -8.47 -22.56 17.40
CA VAL A 55 -9.02 -22.47 18.75
C VAL A 55 -10.53 -22.28 18.64
N ARG A 56 -11.32 -23.09 19.36
CA ARG A 56 -12.78 -22.93 19.35
C ARG A 56 -13.17 -21.78 20.26
N ALA A 57 -14.25 -21.10 19.92
CA ALA A 57 -14.75 -19.98 20.70
C ALA A 57 -15.12 -20.35 22.16
N SER A 58 -15.46 -21.62 22.44
CA SER A 58 -15.73 -22.12 23.80
C SER A 58 -14.49 -22.17 24.70
N ASP A 59 -13.33 -22.35 24.08
CA ASP A 59 -12.08 -22.69 24.75
C ASP A 59 -11.31 -21.42 25.12
N VAL A 60 -11.68 -20.30 24.50
CA VAL A 60 -11.23 -18.95 24.87
C VAL A 60 -11.88 -18.55 26.20
N ALA A 61 -11.09 -18.50 27.28
CA ALA A 61 -11.57 -17.99 28.58
C ALA A 61 -11.71 -16.48 28.61
N TRP A 62 -10.81 -15.82 27.90
CA TRP A 62 -10.63 -14.40 27.92
C TRP A 62 -9.97 -13.99 26.62
N GLN A 63 -10.38 -12.84 26.11
CA GLN A 63 -9.81 -12.25 24.92
C GLN A 63 -9.78 -10.74 25.10
N LYS A 64 -8.70 -10.12 24.64
CA LYS A 64 -8.60 -8.68 24.52
C LYS A 64 -7.95 -8.30 23.21
N ARG A 65 -8.54 -7.32 22.54
CA ARG A 65 -8.00 -6.78 21.30
C ARG A 65 -7.06 -5.63 21.63
N VAL A 66 -5.85 -5.71 21.09
CA VAL A 66 -4.75 -4.77 21.36
C VAL A 66 -4.28 -4.21 20.03
N PHE A 67 -4.11 -2.90 19.98
CA PHE A 67 -3.51 -2.19 18.86
C PHE A 67 -2.15 -1.66 19.30
N SER A 68 -1.13 -2.11 18.59
CA SER A 68 0.26 -1.84 18.89
C SER A 68 0.91 -1.14 17.71
N ARG A 69 1.82 -0.22 17.99
CA ARG A 69 2.60 0.53 17.02
C ARG A 69 4.05 0.04 17.05
N ILE A 70 4.56 -0.44 15.92
CA ILE A 70 5.97 -0.71 15.68
C ILE A 70 6.58 0.54 15.05
N ASP A 71 7.46 1.22 15.77
CA ASP A 71 8.07 2.46 15.28
C ASP A 71 9.40 2.18 14.56
N ALA A 72 9.63 2.85 13.42
CA ALA A 72 10.88 2.73 12.64
C ALA A 72 12.09 3.31 13.36
N ARG A 73 11.88 4.23 14.32
CA ARG A 73 12.96 4.90 15.07
C ARG A 73 13.61 3.96 16.10
N GLU A 74 12.94 2.85 16.44
CA GLU A 74 13.47 1.88 17.37
C GLU A 74 14.47 0.95 16.67
N LYS A 75 15.70 0.89 17.22
CA LYS A 75 16.78 0.07 16.67
C LYS A 75 16.42 -1.42 16.52
N MET A 76 15.56 -1.94 17.40
CA MET A 76 15.07 -3.33 17.34
C MET A 76 14.23 -3.60 16.08
N ASN A 77 13.61 -2.57 15.51
CA ASN A 77 12.67 -2.70 14.40
C ASN A 77 13.30 -2.39 13.05
N HIS A 78 14.55 -1.90 13.01
CA HIS A 78 15.22 -1.51 11.75
C HIS A 78 15.19 -2.60 10.68
N ASP A 79 15.35 -3.85 11.11
CA ASP A 79 15.23 -5.07 10.31
C ASP A 79 13.93 -5.13 9.47
N ILE A 80 12.85 -4.49 9.92
CA ILE A 80 11.54 -4.45 9.24
C ILE A 80 11.51 -3.40 8.12
N PHE A 81 12.17 -2.25 8.35
CA PHE A 81 12.09 -1.06 7.48
C PHE A 81 13.23 -0.98 6.47
N LEU A 82 14.35 -1.64 6.73
CA LEU A 82 15.52 -1.65 5.86
C LEU A 82 15.51 -2.85 4.89
N PRO A 83 16.15 -2.72 3.72
CA PRO A 83 16.75 -1.51 3.17
C PRO A 83 15.70 -0.56 2.57
N TYR A 84 16.01 0.74 2.53
CA TYR A 84 15.16 1.72 1.87
C TYR A 84 15.24 1.60 0.34
N ASP A 85 14.10 1.74 -0.30
CA ASP A 85 13.91 1.89 -1.74
C ASP A 85 13.70 3.36 -2.12
N ALA A 86 13.81 3.66 -3.41
CA ALA A 86 13.54 4.97 -3.97
C ALA A 86 12.94 4.84 -5.37
N PHE A 87 12.06 5.77 -5.72
CA PHE A 87 11.58 5.91 -7.09
C PHE A 87 12.45 6.88 -7.87
N ASP A 88 12.44 6.73 -9.19
CA ASP A 88 13.05 7.65 -10.12
C ASP A 88 12.33 9.00 -10.16
N GLY A 89 13.01 9.99 -10.72
CA GLY A 89 12.47 11.33 -10.89
C GLY A 89 12.77 12.27 -9.72
N ASP A 90 12.35 13.52 -9.89
CA ASP A 90 12.51 14.59 -8.92
C ASP A 90 11.13 15.12 -8.55
N LEU A 91 11.01 15.81 -7.41
CA LEU A 91 9.77 16.42 -6.94
C LEU A 91 9.19 17.44 -7.94
N ALA A 92 10.02 17.98 -8.84
CA ALA A 92 9.57 18.84 -9.93
C ALA A 92 8.89 18.07 -11.10
N SER A 93 9.36 16.86 -11.42
CA SER A 93 8.88 16.06 -12.56
C SER A 93 7.98 14.90 -12.14
N GLY A 94 7.96 14.59 -10.85
CA GLY A 94 7.56 13.31 -10.25
C GLY A 94 8.29 12.13 -10.86
N SER A 95 7.75 10.95 -10.57
CA SER A 95 8.28 9.69 -11.03
C SER A 95 7.69 9.27 -12.36
N LEU A 96 8.51 8.63 -13.20
CA LEU A 96 8.04 8.00 -14.43
C LEU A 96 7.52 6.58 -14.18
N TYR A 97 7.80 6.01 -12.99
CA TYR A 97 7.34 4.68 -12.60
C TYR A 97 5.81 4.58 -12.63
N ARG A 98 5.30 3.93 -13.68
CA ARG A 98 3.89 3.63 -13.92
C ARG A 98 3.81 2.26 -14.61
N PRO A 99 3.83 1.15 -13.84
CA PRO A 99 3.88 -0.17 -14.44
C PRO A 99 2.58 -0.44 -15.22
N SER A 100 2.70 -0.82 -16.50
CA SER A 100 1.55 -1.15 -17.35
C SER A 100 1.23 -2.64 -17.34
N ASN A 101 2.17 -3.48 -16.92
CA ASN A 101 2.00 -4.92 -16.75
C ASN A 101 2.78 -5.44 -15.54
N ALA A 102 2.56 -6.71 -15.18
CA ALA A 102 3.18 -7.33 -14.02
C ALA A 102 4.72 -7.47 -14.12
N SER A 103 5.27 -7.54 -15.33
CA SER A 103 6.72 -7.65 -15.55
C SER A 103 7.45 -6.31 -15.36
N GLU A 104 6.75 -5.20 -15.56
CA GLU A 104 7.26 -3.83 -15.37
C GLU A 104 7.19 -3.35 -13.91
N ILE A 105 6.64 -4.15 -12.98
CA ILE A 105 6.63 -3.77 -11.55
C ILE A 105 8.06 -3.68 -10.99
N ASP A 106 8.95 -4.55 -11.45
CA ASP A 106 10.34 -4.57 -11.00
C ASP A 106 11.27 -3.79 -11.96
N ASP A 107 10.71 -2.78 -12.65
CA ASP A 107 11.46 -1.88 -13.54
C ASP A 107 12.55 -1.09 -12.76
N PRO A 108 13.72 -0.81 -13.38
CA PRO A 108 14.80 -0.03 -12.77
C PRO A 108 14.42 1.36 -12.24
N THR A 109 13.30 1.93 -12.71
CA THR A 109 12.73 3.18 -12.19
C THR A 109 12.28 3.07 -10.74
N TRP A 110 12.02 1.86 -10.23
CA TRP A 110 11.90 1.60 -8.79
C TRP A 110 13.20 0.98 -8.27
N ASN A 111 14.09 1.84 -7.77
CA ASN A 111 15.38 1.44 -7.23
C ASN A 111 15.20 0.72 -5.89
N LYS A 112 15.49 -0.58 -5.89
CA LYS A 112 15.41 -1.49 -4.76
C LYS A 112 16.71 -2.25 -4.64
N ASP A 113 17.06 -2.66 -3.43
CA ASP A 113 18.17 -3.59 -3.22
C ASP A 113 17.88 -4.94 -3.89
N GLN A 114 18.91 -5.57 -4.45
CA GLN A 114 18.75 -6.79 -5.26
C GLN A 114 18.61 -8.06 -4.42
N ARG A 115 19.03 -8.06 -3.15
CA ARG A 115 19.12 -9.25 -2.30
C ARG A 115 18.05 -9.26 -1.21
N ARG A 116 17.67 -8.08 -0.71
CA ARG A 116 16.76 -7.91 0.43
C ARG A 116 15.84 -6.72 0.20
N TRP A 117 14.59 -6.83 0.65
CA TRP A 117 13.60 -5.75 0.54
C TRP A 117 13.02 -5.42 1.91
N SER A 118 12.63 -4.16 2.10
CA SER A 118 11.84 -3.76 3.27
C SER A 118 10.45 -4.41 3.24
N LEU A 119 9.81 -4.49 4.40
CA LEU A 119 8.42 -4.99 4.48
C LEU A 119 7.47 -4.16 3.60
N TRP A 120 7.66 -2.83 3.53
CA TRP A 120 6.85 -1.95 2.70
C TRP A 120 6.99 -2.28 1.21
N THR A 121 8.22 -2.40 0.72
CA THR A 121 8.51 -2.74 -0.68
C THR A 121 7.83 -4.05 -1.09
N ILE A 122 7.86 -5.04 -0.20
CA ILE A 122 7.18 -6.34 -0.41
C ILE A 122 5.67 -6.16 -0.47
N MET A 123 5.07 -5.46 0.52
CA MET A 123 3.62 -5.20 0.55
C MET A 123 3.17 -4.49 -0.73
N MET A 124 3.86 -3.41 -1.10
CA MET A 124 3.53 -2.59 -2.26
C MET A 124 3.57 -3.40 -3.56
N ARG A 125 4.64 -4.18 -3.77
CA ARG A 125 4.78 -5.05 -4.94
C ARG A 125 3.62 -6.05 -5.05
N HIS A 126 3.25 -6.68 -3.95
CA HIS A 126 2.19 -7.69 -3.94
C HIS A 126 0.78 -7.11 -4.01
N ILE A 127 0.60 -5.83 -3.66
CA ILE A 127 -0.63 -5.08 -3.94
C ILE A 127 -0.78 -4.86 -5.45
N PHE A 128 0.30 -4.48 -6.16
CA PHE A 128 0.26 -4.35 -7.63
C PHE A 128 0.02 -5.67 -8.35
N LEU A 129 0.59 -6.77 -7.84
CA LEU A 129 0.34 -8.12 -8.35
C LEU A 129 -1.06 -8.67 -8.01
N GLY A 130 -1.83 -7.97 -7.16
CA GLY A 130 -3.15 -8.42 -6.73
C GLY A 130 -3.15 -9.62 -5.78
N ASP A 131 -2.01 -9.96 -5.19
CA ASP A 131 -1.86 -11.06 -4.23
C ASP A 131 -2.42 -10.72 -2.84
N LEU A 132 -2.51 -9.42 -2.52
CA LEU A 132 -2.95 -8.92 -1.22
C LEU A 132 -4.26 -8.13 -1.34
N THR A 133 -5.20 -8.38 -0.43
CA THR A 133 -6.43 -7.60 -0.33
C THR A 133 -6.20 -6.37 0.55
N VAL A 134 -6.42 -5.19 -0.04
CA VAL A 134 -6.30 -3.91 0.66
C VAL A 134 -7.64 -3.50 1.26
N TYR A 135 -7.65 -3.14 2.54
CA TYR A 135 -8.82 -2.63 3.25
C TYR A 135 -8.65 -1.14 3.56
N ARG A 136 -9.63 -0.33 3.13
CA ARG A 136 -9.64 1.11 3.36
C ARG A 136 -9.87 1.43 4.84
N VAL A 137 -9.35 2.58 5.28
CA VAL A 137 -9.53 3.09 6.63
C VAL A 137 -10.96 3.62 6.85
N ALA A 138 -11.60 4.11 5.79
CA ALA A 138 -12.96 4.61 5.82
C ALA A 138 -13.78 4.07 4.65
N SER A 139 -15.10 4.25 4.74
CA SER A 139 -16.01 3.87 3.66
C SER A 139 -15.93 4.87 2.51
N GLU A 140 -16.30 4.45 1.29
CA GLU A 140 -16.36 5.35 0.12
C GLU A 140 -17.44 6.44 0.26
N PHE A 141 -18.51 6.16 1.03
CA PHE A 141 -19.64 7.06 1.22
C PHE A 141 -19.47 8.02 2.40
N TYR A 142 -18.72 7.60 3.41
CA TYR A 142 -18.44 8.36 4.63
C TYR A 142 -16.93 8.30 4.90
N PRO A 143 -16.15 9.18 4.25
CA PRO A 143 -14.69 9.23 4.42
C PRO A 143 -14.28 9.79 5.79
N ASP A 144 -15.15 10.60 6.42
CA ASP A 144 -14.85 11.28 7.69
C ASP A 144 -14.93 10.36 8.91
N ALA A 145 -15.54 9.18 8.76
CA ALA A 145 -15.68 8.19 9.82
C ALA A 145 -14.67 7.04 9.63
N GLU A 146 -13.55 7.13 10.33
CA GLU A 146 -12.50 6.10 10.31
C GLU A 146 -12.86 4.89 11.21
N ASP A 147 -13.20 3.76 10.59
CA ASP A 147 -13.52 2.46 11.25
C ASP A 147 -12.91 1.26 10.47
N GLY A 148 -11.83 1.52 9.74
CA GLY A 148 -11.23 0.53 8.85
C GLY A 148 -10.38 -0.51 9.56
N TYR A 149 -10.07 -0.30 10.84
CA TYR A 149 -9.44 -1.33 11.69
C TYR A 149 -10.29 -2.60 11.79
N SER A 150 -11.57 -2.54 11.44
CA SER A 150 -12.49 -3.68 11.40
C SER A 150 -12.40 -4.53 10.11
N LEU A 151 -11.53 -4.21 9.16
CA LEU A 151 -11.42 -4.89 7.85
C LEU A 151 -12.76 -4.91 7.07
N LYS A 152 -13.54 -3.83 7.18
CA LYS A 152 -14.89 -3.75 6.60
C LYS A 152 -14.91 -3.38 5.12
N TYR A 153 -13.88 -2.67 4.65
CA TYR A 153 -13.90 -1.96 3.37
C TYR A 153 -12.82 -2.49 2.41
N PRO A 154 -12.91 -3.73 1.91
CA PRO A 154 -11.97 -4.24 0.93
C PRO A 154 -12.14 -3.50 -0.40
N ILE A 155 -11.03 -3.20 -1.08
CA ILE A 155 -11.06 -2.79 -2.48
C ILE A 155 -11.45 -4.01 -3.30
N GLN A 156 -12.58 -3.90 -4.00
CA GLN A 156 -13.17 -5.02 -4.73
C GLN A 156 -12.29 -5.41 -5.93
N ARG A 157 -11.86 -6.67 -5.95
CA ARG A 157 -11.13 -7.30 -7.05
C ARG A 157 -11.99 -8.35 -7.77
N GLN A 158 -11.94 -8.37 -9.08
CA GLN A 158 -12.52 -9.37 -9.99
C GLN A 158 -11.48 -10.42 -10.41
N GLY A 159 -10.22 -10.02 -10.53
CA GLY A 159 -9.11 -10.83 -10.96
C GLY A 159 -7.80 -10.42 -10.28
N GLN A 160 -6.71 -11.09 -10.68
CA GLN A 160 -5.40 -10.87 -10.08
C GLN A 160 -4.63 -9.73 -10.78
N ASN A 161 -4.86 -9.51 -12.07
CA ASN A 161 -4.24 -8.44 -12.86
C ASN A 161 -5.06 -7.13 -12.85
N ASP A 162 -6.01 -7.00 -11.92
CA ASP A 162 -6.96 -5.88 -11.88
C ASP A 162 -6.29 -4.52 -11.79
N TYR A 163 -5.11 -4.43 -11.18
CA TYR A 163 -4.33 -3.20 -11.17
C TYR A 163 -3.98 -2.69 -12.58
N PHE A 164 -3.77 -3.60 -13.54
CA PHE A 164 -3.43 -3.25 -14.92
C PHE A 164 -4.66 -3.15 -15.82
N GLU A 165 -5.64 -4.02 -15.59
CA GLU A 165 -6.81 -4.17 -16.48
C GLU A 165 -7.99 -3.27 -16.07
N VAL A 166 -8.18 -3.02 -14.77
CA VAL A 166 -9.36 -2.33 -14.23
C VAL A 166 -8.99 -0.94 -13.73
N LYS A 167 -9.37 0.09 -14.52
CA LYS A 167 -9.09 1.50 -14.21
C LYS A 167 -9.56 1.94 -12.82
N LYS A 168 -10.77 1.53 -12.40
CA LYS A 168 -11.31 1.89 -11.07
C LYS A 168 -10.40 1.37 -9.96
N TYR A 169 -10.06 0.07 -10.01
CA TYR A 169 -9.18 -0.58 -9.03
C TYR A 169 -7.81 0.09 -8.98
N ARG A 170 -7.20 0.37 -10.14
CA ARG A 170 -5.93 1.08 -10.23
C ARG A 170 -5.97 2.45 -9.55
N ASN A 171 -7.00 3.24 -9.83
CA ASN A 171 -7.16 4.57 -9.23
C ASN A 171 -7.34 4.47 -7.70
N ASP A 172 -8.13 3.50 -7.24
CA ASP A 172 -8.37 3.26 -5.82
C ASP A 172 -7.09 2.84 -5.08
N VAL A 173 -6.26 2.00 -5.69
CA VAL A 173 -4.95 1.61 -5.15
C VAL A 173 -3.96 2.78 -5.17
N ASN A 174 -3.90 3.52 -6.27
CA ASN A 174 -2.98 4.67 -6.39
C ASN A 174 -3.32 5.78 -5.40
N ALA A 175 -4.61 6.02 -5.13
CA ALA A 175 -5.04 6.99 -4.11
C ALA A 175 -4.54 6.65 -2.70
N LEU A 176 -4.21 5.38 -2.42
CA LEU A 176 -3.66 4.95 -1.14
C LEU A 176 -2.13 4.94 -1.14
N LEU A 177 -1.51 4.58 -2.26
CA LEU A 177 -0.07 4.31 -2.36
C LEU A 177 0.78 5.46 -2.88
N ALA A 178 0.16 6.45 -3.52
CA ALA A 178 0.85 7.58 -4.14
C ALA A 178 0.32 8.90 -3.60
N SER A 179 1.21 9.88 -3.51
CA SER A 179 0.80 11.28 -3.44
C SER A 179 0.79 11.84 -4.86
N GLY A 180 -0.29 12.50 -5.21
CA GLY A 180 -0.57 12.96 -6.57
C GLY A 180 -2.06 13.14 -6.74
N GLY A 181 -2.44 14.13 -7.52
CA GLY A 181 -3.83 14.55 -7.63
C GLY A 181 -4.35 14.49 -9.05
N LEU A 182 -5.37 15.31 -9.30
CA LEU A 182 -5.83 15.58 -10.64
C LEU A 182 -4.89 16.60 -11.29
N GLY A 183 -4.43 16.31 -12.51
CA GLY A 183 -3.57 17.22 -13.24
C GLY A 183 -4.29 18.52 -13.60
N PRO A 184 -3.55 19.52 -14.09
CA PRO A 184 -4.09 20.85 -14.36
C PRO A 184 -5.15 20.75 -15.45
N LYS A 185 -6.18 21.58 -15.34
CA LYS A 185 -7.24 21.65 -16.36
C LYS A 185 -6.62 22.04 -17.71
N LEU A 186 -7.08 21.39 -18.76
CA LEU A 186 -6.71 21.75 -20.12
C LEU A 186 -7.35 23.10 -20.45
N ARG A 187 -6.53 24.14 -20.46
CA ARG A 187 -6.91 25.50 -20.83
C ARG A 187 -6.39 25.81 -22.21
N ILE A 188 -7.22 26.46 -23.00
CA ILE A 188 -6.85 27.05 -24.29
C ILE A 188 -7.06 28.56 -24.22
N TYR A 189 -6.20 29.31 -24.91
CA TYR A 189 -6.37 30.74 -25.14
C TYR A 189 -7.17 30.97 -26.43
N ARG A 190 -8.23 31.76 -26.35
CA ARG A 190 -9.09 32.09 -27.48
C ARG A 190 -8.71 33.45 -28.07
N PRO A 191 -8.06 33.50 -29.25
CA PRO A 191 -7.54 34.75 -29.81
C PRO A 191 -8.59 35.80 -30.18
N LEU A 192 -9.82 35.43 -30.59
CA LEU A 192 -10.87 36.39 -30.94
C LEU A 192 -11.56 36.95 -29.68
N SER A 193 -11.69 36.12 -28.65
CA SER A 193 -12.39 36.46 -27.41
C SER A 193 -11.47 37.06 -26.34
N GLU A 194 -10.15 37.00 -26.53
CA GLU A 194 -9.09 37.46 -25.61
C GLU A 194 -9.20 36.85 -24.19
N ASP A 195 -9.66 35.61 -24.07
CA ASP A 195 -9.84 34.93 -22.80
C ASP A 195 -9.28 33.50 -22.78
N THR A 196 -9.20 32.93 -21.58
CA THR A 196 -8.77 31.53 -21.38
C THR A 196 -9.96 30.69 -20.98
N MET A 197 -10.12 29.54 -21.65
CA MET A 197 -11.26 28.66 -21.43
C MET A 197 -10.79 27.25 -21.06
N ASP A 198 -11.46 26.66 -20.05
CA ASP A 198 -11.29 25.26 -19.70
C ASP A 198 -12.01 24.40 -20.76
N VAL A 199 -11.32 23.43 -21.37
CA VAL A 199 -11.93 22.47 -22.30
C VAL A 199 -12.81 21.52 -21.49
N ILE A 200 -14.12 21.49 -21.75
CA ILE A 200 -15.08 20.63 -21.06
C ILE A 200 -15.42 19.44 -21.94
N LYS A 201 -15.40 18.23 -21.36
CA LYS A 201 -15.79 17.02 -22.08
C LYS A 201 -17.29 17.04 -22.37
N THR A 202 -17.66 16.92 -23.63
CA THR A 202 -19.05 16.74 -24.08
C THR A 202 -19.40 15.25 -24.17
N ALA A 203 -20.67 14.93 -24.44
CA ALA A 203 -21.12 13.55 -24.65
C ALA A 203 -20.67 12.96 -26.00
N GLN A 204 -20.05 13.76 -26.87
CA GLN A 204 -19.58 13.37 -28.20
C GLN A 204 -18.26 12.60 -28.12
N THR A 205 -17.94 11.86 -29.19
CA THR A 205 -16.59 11.33 -29.37
C THR A 205 -15.60 12.47 -29.62
N LEU A 206 -14.31 12.27 -29.30
CA LEU A 206 -13.30 13.32 -29.48
C LEU A 206 -13.24 13.78 -30.94
N THR A 207 -13.35 12.86 -31.90
CA THR A 207 -13.32 13.17 -33.33
C THR A 207 -14.48 14.06 -33.75
N GLU A 208 -15.71 13.74 -33.32
CA GLU A 208 -16.90 14.56 -33.59
C GLU A 208 -16.77 15.94 -32.93
N TYR A 209 -16.24 15.98 -31.71
CA TYR A 209 -15.99 17.24 -31.00
C TYR A 209 -14.99 18.12 -31.76
N LEU A 210 -13.85 17.57 -32.19
CA LEU A 210 -12.84 18.29 -32.97
C LEU A 210 -13.38 18.73 -34.33
N ASP A 211 -14.14 17.88 -35.03
CA ASP A 211 -14.75 18.24 -36.31
C ASP A 211 -15.74 19.39 -36.17
N SER A 212 -16.50 19.46 -35.07
CA SER A 212 -17.43 20.56 -34.79
C SER A 212 -16.73 21.91 -34.58
N LEU A 213 -15.48 21.90 -34.11
CA LEU A 213 -14.68 23.09 -33.79
C LEU A 213 -13.74 23.50 -34.92
N ARG A 214 -13.66 22.72 -35.99
CA ARG A 214 -12.68 22.89 -37.08
C ARG A 214 -12.81 24.22 -37.83
N SER A 215 -14.00 24.80 -37.85
CA SER A 215 -14.26 26.09 -38.51
C SER A 215 -14.03 27.30 -37.61
N ASP A 216 -13.77 27.11 -36.32
CA ASP A 216 -13.67 28.18 -35.34
C ASP A 216 -12.20 28.53 -35.04
N PRO A 217 -11.72 29.74 -35.38
CA PRO A 217 -10.35 30.16 -35.11
C PRO A 217 -10.00 30.20 -33.62
N ASP A 218 -10.99 30.27 -32.72
CA ASP A 218 -10.74 30.30 -31.27
C ASP A 218 -10.15 28.99 -30.72
N TYR A 219 -10.20 27.90 -31.48
CA TYR A 219 -9.78 26.57 -31.04
C TYR A 219 -8.50 26.06 -31.74
N GLU A 220 -7.78 26.91 -32.46
CA GLU A 220 -6.54 26.52 -33.16
C GLU A 220 -5.51 25.86 -32.23
N GLU A 221 -5.37 26.35 -30.99
CA GLU A 221 -4.44 25.79 -30.00
C GLU A 221 -4.76 24.31 -29.66
N LEU A 222 -6.04 23.93 -29.69
CA LEU A 222 -6.47 22.55 -29.40
C LEU A 222 -6.00 21.57 -30.49
N PHE A 223 -5.95 22.01 -31.75
CA PHE A 223 -5.48 21.20 -32.88
C PHE A 223 -3.95 21.06 -32.92
N GLY A 224 -3.23 21.93 -32.21
CA GLY A 224 -1.76 21.85 -32.05
C GLY A 224 -1.32 20.78 -31.04
N ILE A 225 -2.23 20.22 -30.25
CA ILE A 225 -1.96 19.18 -29.27
C ILE A 225 -1.91 17.81 -29.96
N ASP A 226 -1.00 16.94 -29.51
CA ASP A 226 -0.93 15.55 -29.96
C ASP A 226 -2.28 14.84 -29.76
N GLN A 227 -2.85 14.33 -30.85
CA GLN A 227 -4.16 13.70 -30.87
C GLN A 227 -4.23 12.47 -29.97
N THR A 228 -3.11 11.74 -29.82
CA THR A 228 -3.06 10.55 -28.96
C THR A 228 -3.24 10.91 -27.49
N LYS A 229 -2.47 11.88 -27.00
CA LYS A 229 -2.58 12.40 -25.63
C LYS A 229 -3.94 13.04 -25.37
N LEU A 230 -4.45 13.82 -26.33
CA LEU A 230 -5.76 14.44 -26.20
C LEU A 230 -6.87 13.38 -26.10
N GLN A 231 -6.78 12.28 -26.85
CA GLN A 231 -7.70 11.16 -26.76
C GLN A 231 -7.64 10.48 -25.39
N GLU A 232 -6.47 10.29 -24.81
CA GLU A 232 -6.30 9.74 -23.47
C GLU A 232 -6.94 10.64 -22.41
N TRP A 233 -6.67 11.95 -22.46
CA TRP A 233 -7.26 12.93 -21.54
C TRP A 233 -8.79 13.01 -21.71
N TRP A 234 -9.28 12.97 -22.96
CA TRP A 234 -10.71 12.95 -23.25
C TRP A 234 -11.37 11.69 -22.69
N ASN A 235 -10.77 10.51 -22.88
CA ASN A 235 -11.27 9.25 -22.34
C ASN A 235 -11.24 9.23 -20.81
N PHE A 236 -10.28 9.95 -20.19
CA PHE A 236 -10.17 10.02 -18.74
C PHE A 236 -11.26 10.88 -18.09
N ALA A 237 -11.64 12.00 -18.71
CA ALA A 237 -12.60 12.94 -18.16
C ALA A 237 -14.04 12.38 -18.11
N THR A 238 -14.82 12.85 -17.15
CA THR A 238 -16.28 12.62 -17.05
C THR A 238 -17.04 13.65 -17.90
N VAL A 239 -18.21 13.27 -18.42
CA VAL A 239 -19.04 14.18 -19.22
C VAL A 239 -19.43 15.40 -18.37
N ASN A 240 -19.41 16.59 -18.98
CA ASN A 240 -19.61 17.90 -18.34
C ASN A 240 -18.54 18.29 -17.31
N SER A 241 -17.39 17.63 -17.31
CA SER A 241 -16.25 17.99 -16.46
C SER A 241 -15.08 18.51 -17.31
N PRO A 242 -14.23 19.40 -16.78
CA PRO A 242 -13.02 19.84 -17.48
C PRO A 242 -12.11 18.66 -17.81
N VAL A 243 -11.61 18.62 -19.04
CA VAL A 243 -10.51 17.75 -19.45
C VAL A 243 -9.27 18.20 -18.71
N ARG A 244 -8.47 17.25 -18.21
CA ARG A 244 -7.27 17.53 -17.42
C ARG A 244 -6.07 16.85 -18.06
N LYS A 245 -4.91 17.52 -17.96
CA LYS A 245 -3.63 16.94 -18.34
C LYS A 245 -3.23 15.86 -17.33
N GLU A 246 -2.24 15.05 -17.69
CA GLU A 246 -1.65 14.08 -16.77
C GLU A 246 -1.12 14.75 -15.51
N ALA A 247 -1.47 14.17 -14.37
CA ALA A 247 -0.94 14.58 -13.09
C ALA A 247 0.46 14.02 -12.88
N ILE A 248 1.30 14.83 -12.28
CA ILE A 248 2.50 14.30 -11.66
C ILE A 248 2.07 13.50 -10.42
N SER A 249 2.60 12.30 -10.29
CA SER A 249 2.33 11.39 -9.17
C SER A 249 3.63 10.75 -8.74
N MET A 250 3.79 10.54 -7.45
CA MET A 250 4.92 9.81 -6.91
C MET A 250 4.40 8.80 -5.88
N PHE A 251 4.83 7.56 -6.03
CA PHE A 251 4.54 6.51 -5.08
C PHE A 251 5.31 6.74 -3.79
N VAL A 252 4.75 6.34 -2.66
CA VAL A 252 5.39 6.49 -1.35
C VAL A 252 6.59 5.53 -1.26
N PRO A 253 7.83 6.04 -1.20
CA PRO A 253 9.00 5.21 -0.91
C PRO A 253 9.00 4.70 0.54
N SER A 254 9.69 3.60 0.80
CA SER A 254 9.80 2.93 2.11
C SER A 254 10.37 3.81 3.22
N ASN A 255 11.24 4.76 2.90
CA ASN A 255 11.77 5.73 3.88
C ASN A 255 10.68 6.66 4.45
N ASN A 256 9.54 6.81 3.75
CA ASN A 256 8.43 7.63 4.20
C ASN A 256 7.48 6.87 5.15
N ILE A 257 7.64 5.54 5.27
CA ILE A 257 6.87 4.72 6.22
C ILE A 257 7.52 4.82 7.59
N VAL A 258 6.81 5.43 8.54
CA VAL A 258 7.36 5.77 9.86
C VAL A 258 7.09 4.67 10.90
N ALA A 259 6.01 3.93 10.71
CA ALA A 259 5.60 2.88 11.64
C ALA A 259 4.72 1.83 10.95
N PHE A 260 4.53 0.70 11.63
CA PHE A 260 3.47 -0.25 11.32
C PHE A 260 2.52 -0.37 12.51
N HIS A 261 1.24 -0.14 12.30
CA HIS A 261 0.19 -0.48 13.26
C HIS A 261 -0.18 -1.95 13.11
N ILE A 262 -0.24 -2.65 14.24
CA ILE A 262 -0.61 -4.05 14.32
C ILE A 262 -1.83 -4.18 15.20
N LYS A 263 -2.82 -4.90 14.69
CA LYS A 263 -3.99 -5.34 15.45
C LYS A 263 -3.79 -6.78 15.87
N GLU A 264 -3.83 -7.01 17.18
CA GLU A 264 -3.63 -8.30 17.80
C GLU A 264 -4.84 -8.68 18.65
N ASP A 265 -5.15 -9.97 18.68
CA ASP A 265 -6.04 -10.55 19.68
C ASP A 265 -5.19 -11.37 20.65
N TRP A 266 -5.17 -10.94 21.91
CA TRP A 266 -4.53 -11.65 23.01
C TRP A 266 -5.60 -12.48 23.68
N TYR A 267 -5.40 -13.79 23.77
CA TYR A 267 -6.41 -14.69 24.28
C TYR A 267 -5.80 -15.78 25.16
N PHE A 268 -6.57 -16.24 26.14
CA PHE A 268 -6.19 -17.34 27.00
C PHE A 268 -6.97 -18.59 26.57
N ASP A 269 -6.22 -19.60 26.13
CA ASP A 269 -6.76 -20.91 25.78
C ASP A 269 -6.82 -21.79 27.04
N LYS A 270 -8.03 -22.22 27.41
CA LYS A 270 -8.27 -23.09 28.57
C LYS A 270 -7.68 -24.48 28.42
N GLU A 271 -7.63 -25.04 27.20
CA GLU A 271 -7.16 -26.41 27.00
C GLU A 271 -5.65 -26.51 27.15
N ARG A 272 -4.94 -25.48 26.67
CA ARG A 272 -3.48 -25.41 26.71
C ARG A 272 -2.96 -24.68 27.94
N SER A 273 -3.83 -23.97 28.64
CA SER A 273 -3.49 -23.04 29.72
C SER A 273 -2.46 -21.99 29.30
N ILE A 274 -2.43 -21.56 28.03
CA ILE A 274 -1.41 -20.62 27.54
C ILE A 274 -2.10 -19.32 27.09
N LEU A 275 -1.51 -18.17 27.46
CA LEU A 275 -1.85 -16.89 26.85
C LEU A 275 -1.09 -16.76 25.53
N ASP A 276 -1.83 -16.73 24.43
CA ASP A 276 -1.28 -16.58 23.10
C ASP A 276 -1.72 -15.25 22.47
N LYS A 277 -0.94 -14.77 21.50
CA LYS A 277 -1.13 -13.49 20.85
C LYS A 277 -1.16 -13.69 19.34
N ARG A 278 -2.32 -13.47 18.75
CA ARG A 278 -2.51 -13.64 17.31
C ARG A 278 -2.56 -12.28 16.62
N ILE A 279 -1.71 -12.09 15.63
CA ILE A 279 -1.76 -10.92 14.76
C ILE A 279 -2.89 -11.11 13.75
N ILE A 280 -3.80 -10.14 13.67
CA ILE A 280 -4.97 -10.17 12.79
C ILE A 280 -4.75 -9.33 11.55
N SER A 281 -4.23 -8.11 11.73
CA SER A 281 -3.99 -7.18 10.64
C SER A 281 -2.79 -6.29 10.90
N ILE A 282 -2.21 -5.78 9.83
CA ILE A 282 -1.11 -4.83 9.84
C ILE A 282 -1.44 -3.66 8.92
N ALA A 283 -1.00 -2.46 9.29
CA ALA A 283 -1.20 -1.26 8.51
C ALA A 283 0.10 -0.43 8.49
N PRO A 284 0.58 0.00 7.31
CA PRO A 284 1.68 0.95 7.23
C PRO A 284 1.20 2.34 7.66
N VAL A 285 2.07 3.09 8.34
CA VAL A 285 1.81 4.44 8.81
C VAL A 285 2.65 5.42 8.02
N ALA A 286 1.98 6.39 7.42
CA ALA A 286 2.61 7.50 6.70
C ALA A 286 2.20 8.83 7.31
N ARG A 287 2.74 9.91 6.76
CA ARG A 287 2.52 11.27 7.22
C ARG A 287 1.53 12.00 6.33
N TYR A 288 0.58 12.66 6.95
CA TYR A 288 -0.49 13.41 6.31
C TYR A 288 -0.48 14.86 6.78
N THR A 289 -1.05 15.76 5.98
CA THR A 289 -1.33 17.13 6.44
C THR A 289 -2.30 17.09 7.61
N PHE A 290 -2.09 17.95 8.60
CA PHE A 290 -3.04 18.10 9.70
C PHE A 290 -4.11 19.13 9.32
N ASN A 291 -5.36 18.69 9.25
CA ASN A 291 -6.50 19.58 9.05
C ASN A 291 -7.12 19.88 10.43
N GLU A 292 -7.01 21.12 10.88
CA GLU A 292 -7.69 21.56 12.10
C GLU A 292 -9.21 21.51 11.87
N PRO A 293 -9.97 20.70 12.64
CA PRO A 293 -11.42 20.65 12.48
C PRO A 293 -12.04 21.99 12.86
N GLU A 294 -12.99 22.48 12.06
CA GLU A 294 -13.81 23.63 12.44
C GLU A 294 -14.74 23.28 13.62
N GLU A 295 -15.24 24.30 14.34
CA GLU A 295 -16.03 24.11 15.55
C GLU A 295 -17.30 23.27 15.28
N GLY A 296 -17.30 22.01 15.73
CA GLY A 296 -18.41 21.07 15.57
C GLY A 296 -18.25 20.05 14.44
N GLU A 297 -17.16 20.12 13.66
CA GLU A 297 -16.85 19.13 12.63
C GLU A 297 -15.94 18.02 13.15
N LEU A 298 -16.04 16.85 12.53
CA LEU A 298 -15.14 15.73 12.82
C LEU A 298 -13.78 15.98 12.16
N PRO A 299 -12.67 15.53 12.78
CA PRO A 299 -11.35 15.65 12.17
C PRO A 299 -11.31 14.85 10.88
N THR A 300 -11.08 15.54 9.76
CA THR A 300 -10.92 14.90 8.46
C THR A 300 -9.48 14.49 8.24
N ARG A 301 -9.30 13.43 7.47
CA ARG A 301 -7.97 12.99 7.04
C ARG A 301 -7.40 13.98 6.03
N GLY A 302 -6.17 14.43 6.26
CA GLY A 302 -5.46 15.29 5.32
C GLY A 302 -4.90 14.57 4.10
N GLU A 303 -4.09 15.28 3.33
CA GLU A 303 -3.45 14.78 2.12
C GLU A 303 -2.11 14.11 2.46
N LEU A 304 -1.75 13.08 1.69
CA LEU A 304 -0.53 12.29 1.90
C LEU A 304 0.72 13.09 1.52
N LEU A 305 1.68 13.16 2.43
CA LEU A 305 2.94 13.88 2.22
C LEU A 305 4.04 12.93 1.73
N ILE A 306 4.91 13.47 0.88
CA ILE A 306 6.14 12.78 0.45
C ILE A 306 7.34 13.48 1.06
N TYR A 307 8.29 12.71 1.55
CA TYR A 307 9.55 13.20 2.07
C TYR A 307 10.67 12.98 1.07
N ASP A 308 11.52 14.00 0.92
CA ASP A 308 12.79 13.87 0.22
C ASP A 308 13.82 13.13 1.08
N GLN A 309 14.96 12.75 0.50
CA GLN A 309 16.12 12.18 1.18
C GLN A 309 16.64 13.07 2.32
N LEU A 310 16.42 14.39 2.24
CA LEU A 310 16.75 15.35 3.29
C LEU A 310 15.70 15.43 4.42
N GLY A 311 14.59 14.71 4.31
CA GLY A 311 13.54 14.67 5.32
C GLY A 311 12.59 15.88 5.30
N LYS A 312 12.53 16.62 4.19
CA LYS A 312 11.59 17.72 3.99
C LYS A 312 10.24 17.21 3.45
N PRO A 313 9.09 17.64 4.01
CA PRO A 313 7.76 17.27 3.52
C PRO A 313 7.36 18.07 2.28
N TYR A 314 6.76 17.37 1.32
CA TYR A 314 6.22 17.93 0.10
C TYR A 314 4.77 17.49 -0.11
N LEU A 315 3.96 18.42 -0.60
CA LEU A 315 2.56 18.22 -0.94
C LEU A 315 2.33 18.47 -2.43
N PHE A 316 1.48 17.65 -3.06
CA PHE A 316 1.12 17.85 -4.46
C PHE A 316 0.14 19.03 -4.62
N SER A 317 0.52 20.05 -5.39
CA SER A 317 -0.38 21.15 -5.75
C SER A 317 -1.06 20.90 -7.10
N SER A 318 -2.38 20.74 -7.09
CA SER A 318 -3.18 20.51 -8.31
C SER A 318 -3.23 21.70 -9.27
N LEU A 319 -2.89 22.90 -8.79
CA LEU A 319 -2.88 24.14 -9.57
C LEU A 319 -1.63 24.26 -10.43
N THR A 320 -0.47 24.03 -9.83
CA THR A 320 0.85 24.15 -10.46
C THR A 320 1.34 22.83 -11.06
N ASN A 321 0.71 21.70 -10.68
CA ASN A 321 1.10 20.35 -11.05
C ASN A 321 2.53 20.01 -10.58
N VAL A 322 2.96 20.57 -9.45
CA VAL A 322 4.30 20.40 -8.88
C VAL A 322 4.16 20.09 -7.39
N PHE A 323 5.16 19.40 -6.83
CA PHE A 323 5.26 19.21 -5.38
C PHE A 323 5.86 20.45 -4.71
N GLU A 324 5.11 21.04 -3.78
CA GLU A 324 5.49 22.23 -3.02
C GLU A 324 5.86 21.84 -1.59
N GLU A 325 6.84 22.52 -0.99
CA GLU A 325 7.26 22.25 0.40
C GLU A 325 6.11 22.59 1.37
N HIS A 326 5.80 21.68 2.28
CA HIS A 326 4.71 21.85 3.23
C HIS A 326 5.24 22.28 4.61
N GLU A 327 4.95 23.51 5.03
CA GLU A 327 5.39 24.05 6.33
C GLU A 327 4.38 23.82 7.48
N GLY A 328 3.25 23.17 7.21
CA GLY A 328 2.18 22.96 8.18
C GLY A 328 2.47 21.86 9.21
N ARG A 329 1.52 21.68 10.13
CA ARG A 329 1.56 20.57 11.09
C ARG A 329 1.30 19.26 10.35
N VAL A 330 2.02 18.22 10.77
CA VAL A 330 1.97 16.89 10.18
C VAL A 330 1.43 15.91 11.20
N GLU A 331 0.58 15.00 10.74
CA GLU A 331 0.01 13.91 11.53
C GLU A 331 0.45 12.56 10.96
N GLU A 332 0.69 11.58 11.83
CA GLU A 332 1.05 10.21 11.43
C GLU A 332 -0.20 9.32 11.52
N ARG A 333 -0.67 8.80 10.39
CA ARG A 333 -1.87 7.94 10.32
C ARG A 333 -1.63 6.69 9.50
N GLU A 334 -2.41 5.64 9.75
CA GLU A 334 -2.39 4.44 8.91
C GLU A 334 -2.83 4.74 7.48
N MET A 335 -2.19 4.13 6.48
CA MET A 335 -2.58 4.29 5.08
C MET A 335 -3.78 3.41 4.73
N PHE A 336 -3.70 2.12 5.09
CA PHE A 336 -4.71 1.09 4.85
C PHE A 336 -4.39 -0.14 5.70
N TRP A 337 -5.36 -1.05 5.83
CA TRP A 337 -5.18 -2.30 6.56
C TRP A 337 -5.01 -3.49 5.62
N LEU A 338 -4.12 -4.41 5.97
CA LEU A 338 -3.97 -5.72 5.33
C LEU A 338 -4.34 -6.83 6.30
N TYR A 339 -4.98 -7.87 5.78
CA TYR A 339 -5.20 -9.08 6.55
C TYR A 339 -3.88 -9.83 6.71
N PHE A 340 -3.44 -10.03 7.96
CA PHE A 340 -2.10 -10.52 8.23
C PHE A 340 -1.89 -11.95 7.71
N ASP A 341 -2.91 -12.81 7.79
CA ASP A 341 -2.79 -14.19 7.35
C ASP A 341 -2.60 -14.35 5.82
N GLU A 342 -3.16 -13.43 5.02
CA GLU A 342 -2.88 -13.33 3.57
C GLU A 342 -1.44 -12.85 3.33
N LEU A 343 -1.00 -11.85 4.10
CA LEU A 343 0.37 -11.34 4.05
C LEU A 343 1.42 -12.40 4.41
N ARG A 344 1.14 -13.28 5.38
CA ARG A 344 2.04 -14.39 5.78
C ARG A 344 2.43 -15.31 4.62
N ASN A 345 1.50 -15.57 3.69
CA ASN A 345 1.77 -16.39 2.49
C ASN A 345 2.80 -15.75 1.54
N VAL A 346 2.94 -14.42 1.63
CA VAL A 346 3.88 -13.64 0.84
C VAL A 346 5.21 -13.55 1.59
N ILE A 347 5.18 -12.97 2.79
CA ILE A 347 6.39 -12.55 3.53
C ILE A 347 7.25 -13.71 4.01
N ILE A 348 6.74 -14.95 4.01
CA ILE A 348 7.54 -16.14 4.34
C ILE A 348 8.67 -16.40 3.35
N ASN A 349 8.51 -16.01 2.08
CA ASN A 349 9.53 -16.19 1.06
C ASN A 349 10.53 -15.02 1.00
N TYR A 350 10.32 -14.00 1.84
CA TYR A 350 11.18 -12.84 1.95
C TYR A 350 11.99 -12.88 3.22
N TYR A 351 13.28 -12.60 3.09
CA TYR A 351 14.20 -12.55 4.21
C TYR A 351 14.38 -11.12 4.69
N VAL A 352 14.52 -11.02 5.99
CA VAL A 352 14.80 -9.79 6.72
C VAL A 352 16.24 -9.34 6.44
N TYR A 353 16.45 -8.03 6.40
CA TYR A 353 17.78 -7.45 6.35
C TYR A 353 18.46 -7.61 7.72
N ASN A 354 19.67 -8.16 7.76
CA ASN A 354 20.44 -8.35 9.00
C ASN A 354 21.82 -7.71 8.86
N ASP A 355 22.07 -6.65 9.60
CA ASP A 355 23.34 -5.89 9.57
C ASP A 355 24.49 -6.62 10.29
N LYS A 356 24.17 -7.54 11.20
CA LYS A 356 25.17 -8.22 12.06
C LYS A 356 25.68 -9.51 11.47
N ASN A 357 24.86 -10.22 10.69
CA ASN A 357 25.23 -11.54 10.18
C ASN A 357 24.45 -11.94 8.92
N ASP A 358 25.13 -11.86 7.77
CA ASP A 358 24.58 -12.26 6.48
C ASP A 358 24.30 -13.77 6.36
N ALA A 359 24.94 -14.59 7.20
CA ALA A 359 24.74 -16.04 7.19
C ALA A 359 23.47 -16.47 7.94
N GLN A 360 22.92 -15.61 8.80
CA GLN A 360 21.69 -15.93 9.53
C GLN A 360 20.47 -15.54 8.72
N TRP A 361 19.81 -16.54 8.14
CA TRP A 361 18.56 -16.35 7.39
C TRP A 361 17.34 -16.42 8.30
N MET A 362 16.53 -15.37 8.29
CA MET A 362 15.24 -15.30 8.97
C MET A 362 14.21 -14.69 8.04
N SER A 363 13.09 -15.37 7.83
CA SER A 363 12.00 -14.81 7.01
C SER A 363 11.25 -13.73 7.80
N PHE A 364 10.54 -12.86 7.10
CA PHE A 364 9.66 -11.89 7.76
C PHE A 364 8.55 -12.61 8.56
N ASP A 365 8.03 -13.74 8.07
CA ASP A 365 7.08 -14.56 8.83
C ASP A 365 7.68 -15.04 10.16
N ASP A 366 8.92 -15.56 10.12
CA ASP A 366 9.64 -15.99 11.33
C ASP A 366 9.86 -14.84 12.33
N LEU A 367 10.12 -13.62 11.84
CA LEU A 367 10.32 -12.43 12.67
C LEU A 367 9.06 -12.11 13.48
N PHE A 368 7.90 -12.08 12.82
CA PHE A 368 6.62 -11.81 13.47
C PHE A 368 6.18 -12.96 14.36
N TRP A 369 6.37 -14.21 13.91
CA TRP A 369 6.04 -15.40 14.69
C TRP A 369 6.86 -15.47 15.99
N LYS A 370 8.15 -15.17 15.93
CA LYS A 370 9.04 -15.11 17.10
C LYS A 370 8.91 -13.79 17.89
N ARG A 371 8.06 -12.87 17.43
CA ARG A 371 7.87 -11.53 17.99
C ARG A 371 9.18 -10.77 18.21
N LYS A 372 10.09 -10.84 17.24
CA LYS A 372 11.37 -10.12 17.25
C LYS A 372 11.20 -8.66 16.81
N PHE A 373 10.34 -7.94 17.51
CA PHE A 373 10.08 -6.52 17.30
C PHE A 373 9.66 -5.88 18.62
N ALA A 374 9.94 -4.60 18.76
CA ALA A 374 9.44 -3.77 19.84
C ALA A 374 8.17 -3.03 19.38
N SER A 375 7.22 -2.85 20.31
CA SER A 375 5.96 -2.20 20.02
C SER A 375 5.35 -1.53 21.24
N THR A 376 4.63 -0.44 20.99
CA THR A 376 3.95 0.37 22.00
C THR A 376 2.44 0.28 21.80
N ILE A 377 1.68 0.01 22.85
CA ILE A 377 0.23 -0.13 22.75
C ILE A 377 -0.38 1.27 22.72
N TYR A 378 -1.17 1.59 21.69
CA TYR A 378 -1.83 2.89 21.57
C TYR A 378 -3.36 2.79 21.73
N ARG A 379 -3.94 1.60 21.54
CA ARG A 379 -5.36 1.36 21.79
C ARG A 379 -5.60 -0.07 22.28
N VAL A 380 -6.59 -0.24 23.15
CA VAL A 380 -7.05 -1.55 23.63
C VAL A 380 -8.57 -1.56 23.64
N SER A 381 -9.18 -2.71 23.33
CA SER A 381 -10.64 -2.85 23.46
C SER A 381 -11.09 -2.57 24.89
N ASP A 382 -11.89 -1.52 25.04
CA ASP A 382 -12.57 -1.11 26.26
C ASP A 382 -14.00 -0.72 25.93
N LYS A 383 -14.87 -0.59 26.93
CA LYS A 383 -16.28 -0.23 26.77
C LYS A 383 -16.51 1.05 25.95
N PHE A 384 -15.53 1.95 25.94
CA PHE A 384 -15.63 3.27 25.30
C PHE A 384 -14.82 3.39 24.00
N ASP A 385 -14.11 2.34 23.56
CA ASP A 385 -13.32 2.34 22.30
C ASP A 385 -12.33 3.51 22.13
N ARG A 386 -11.89 4.13 23.23
CA ARG A 386 -10.98 5.28 23.24
C ARG A 386 -9.54 4.89 22.98
N GLU A 387 -8.79 5.78 22.35
CA GLU A 387 -7.35 5.65 22.22
C GLU A 387 -6.66 6.12 23.50
N LEU A 388 -5.43 5.64 23.75
CA LEU A 388 -4.67 6.08 24.92
C LEU A 388 -4.41 7.59 24.90
N GLU A 389 -4.17 8.12 23.70
CA GLU A 389 -3.85 9.54 23.50
C GLU A 389 -5.03 10.48 23.77
N ASP A 390 -6.28 9.98 23.71
CA ASP A 390 -7.48 10.77 24.02
C ASP A 390 -7.56 11.21 25.50
N TYR A 391 -6.89 10.48 26.40
CA TYR A 391 -6.98 10.71 27.84
C TYR A 391 -5.63 10.78 28.57
N LYS A 392 -4.52 10.45 27.90
CA LYS A 392 -3.14 10.62 28.41
C LYS A 392 -2.26 11.23 27.33
N PHE A 393 -1.45 12.20 27.69
CA PHE A 393 -0.59 12.92 26.74
C PHE A 393 0.89 12.58 26.94
N GLY A 394 1.60 12.35 25.83
CA GLY A 394 3.05 12.21 25.80
C GLY A 394 3.57 11.04 26.65
N VAL A 395 4.46 11.35 27.60
CA VAL A 395 5.12 10.33 28.44
C VAL A 395 4.12 9.54 29.28
N ASP A 396 3.01 10.16 29.67
CA ASP A 396 1.97 9.48 30.46
C ASP A 396 1.25 8.40 29.64
N ALA A 397 1.12 8.58 28.32
CA ALA A 397 0.54 7.57 27.44
C ALA A 397 1.45 6.33 27.36
N LEU A 398 2.77 6.54 27.34
CA LEU A 398 3.75 5.45 27.36
C LEU A 398 3.70 4.65 28.66
N TYR A 399 3.62 5.33 29.81
CA TYR A 399 3.46 4.66 31.10
C TYR A 399 2.14 3.89 31.19
N GLU A 400 1.05 4.44 30.64
CA GLU A 400 -0.23 3.75 30.61
C GLU A 400 -0.18 2.51 29.69
N SER A 401 0.51 2.58 28.54
CA SER A 401 0.78 1.43 27.68
C SER A 401 1.50 0.32 28.46
N GLU A 402 2.59 0.63 29.17
CA GLU A 402 3.32 -0.35 29.98
C GLU A 402 2.47 -0.90 31.12
N ARG A 403 1.71 -0.05 31.82
CA ARG A 403 0.78 -0.48 32.87
C ARG A 403 -0.29 -1.44 32.34
N ILE A 404 -0.79 -1.22 31.11
CA ILE A 404 -1.74 -2.15 30.49
C ILE A 404 -1.06 -3.49 30.18
N LYS A 405 0.18 -3.49 29.67
CA LYS A 405 0.96 -4.72 29.44
C LYS A 405 1.17 -5.49 30.75
N GLU A 406 1.62 -4.80 31.80
CA GLU A 406 1.83 -5.39 33.13
C GLU A 406 0.54 -5.96 33.68
N ARG A 407 -0.57 -5.22 33.62
CA ARG A 407 -1.87 -5.71 34.09
C ARG A 407 -2.31 -7.01 33.39
N ILE A 408 -2.06 -7.14 32.09
CA ILE A 408 -2.40 -8.37 31.36
C ILE A 408 -1.46 -9.51 31.76
N ARG A 409 -0.18 -9.23 32.01
CA ARG A 409 0.80 -10.20 32.51
C ARG A 409 0.48 -10.66 33.93
N ASP A 410 0.06 -9.75 34.81
CA ASP A 410 -0.36 -10.08 36.17
C ASP A 410 -1.62 -10.93 36.16
N TRP A 411 -2.59 -10.59 35.31
CA TRP A 411 -3.80 -11.41 35.10
C TRP A 411 -3.44 -12.83 34.62
N GLU A 412 -2.46 -12.96 33.71
CA GLU A 412 -1.93 -14.26 33.31
C GLU A 412 -1.34 -15.00 34.53
N HIS A 413 -0.47 -14.35 35.29
CA HIS A 413 0.18 -14.96 36.46
C HIS A 413 -0.82 -15.43 37.51
N ASP A 414 -1.86 -14.63 37.77
CA ASP A 414 -2.90 -14.97 38.74
C ASP A 414 -3.67 -16.24 38.34
N LEU A 415 -3.93 -16.48 37.05
CA LEU A 415 -4.58 -17.71 36.58
C LEU A 415 -3.76 -18.97 36.83
N TRP A 416 -2.44 -18.85 36.93
CA TRP A 416 -1.54 -19.96 37.23
C TRP A 416 -1.45 -20.28 38.73
N HIS A 417 -1.89 -19.39 39.61
CA HIS A 417 -1.80 -19.54 41.07
C HIS A 417 -3.06 -20.11 41.75
N PHE A 418 -4.00 -20.66 40.98
CA PHE A 418 -5.25 -21.24 41.51
C PHE A 418 -5.23 -22.76 41.66
#